data_AF-M3TVW6-F1
#
_entry.id   AF-M3TVW6-F1
#
_cell.length_a   1.000
_cell.length_b   1.000
_cell.length_c   1.000
_cell.angle_alpha   90.00
_cell.angle_beta   90.00
_cell.angle_gamma   90.00
#
_symmetry.space_group_name_H-M   'P 1'
#
loop_
_entity.id
_entity.type
_entity.pdbx_description
1 polymer ?
#
loop_
_entity_poly.entity_id
_entity_poly.type
_entity_poly.pdbx_seq_one_letter_code
_entity_poly.pdbx_strand_id
1 'polypeptide(L)'
;MTIKVVVLHPHTGGNKMWEHLKTNWKLYGDMGLVITVFRNFSYEMLEIIQPDVIILGDCAGAPYQFTEQEFESIEMYMNEGINKHIIGTYATFYHQEGPFNRLHIYDNRRLCTLFGIEQRLILTTRRIDGEITYISSDKTILWKNIPLPYKSNGYTSSQVPLHELKWVDETGNLIGCMQGTKILAQSENGDCVILERKTERMSSLFISHMPEYESVKKDFVDCQFLYNCILYLVQHNYHSSLTLICLNEINKHSVPIKGLNGLPPPLIELKKKLERNKKNITYQSNP
;
A
#
# COMPACT_ATOMS: atom_id res chain seq x y z
N MET A 1 -14.78 -5.38 15.12
CA MET A 1 -13.33 -5.23 14.82
C MET A 1 -13.17 -3.97 13.99
N THR A 2 -12.09 -3.23 14.20
CA THR A 2 -11.84 -1.93 13.55
C THR A 2 -10.44 -1.94 12.97
N ILE A 3 -10.29 -1.43 11.75
CA ILE A 3 -9.02 -1.34 11.03
C ILE A 3 -8.50 0.09 11.13
N LYS A 4 -7.27 0.25 11.60
CA LYS A 4 -6.56 1.52 11.68
C LYS A 4 -5.88 1.80 10.36
N VAL A 5 -6.25 2.91 9.73
CA VAL A 5 -5.72 3.35 8.45
C VAL A 5 -5.04 4.70 8.65
N VAL A 6 -3.79 4.80 8.19
CA VAL A 6 -3.03 6.05 8.18
C VAL A 6 -2.82 6.50 6.74
N VAL A 7 -3.30 7.69 6.40
CA VAL A 7 -3.10 8.31 5.09
C VAL A 7 -2.00 9.36 5.22
N LEU A 8 -0.90 9.17 4.51
CA LEU A 8 0.25 10.07 4.54
C LEU A 8 0.24 10.97 3.31
N HIS A 9 0.37 12.29 3.55
CA HIS A 9 0.44 13.32 2.51
C HIS A 9 -0.59 13.16 1.37
N PRO A 10 -1.90 13.02 1.68
CA PRO A 10 -2.89 12.86 0.62
C PRO A 10 -2.96 14.10 -0.28
N HIS A 11 -3.10 13.84 -1.58
CA HIS A 11 -3.52 14.86 -2.54
C HIS A 11 -4.86 15.49 -2.13
N THR A 12 -4.99 16.80 -2.35
CA THR A 12 -6.16 17.57 -1.89
C THR A 12 -7.48 17.07 -2.48
N GLY A 13 -7.46 16.58 -3.71
CA GLY A 13 -8.60 15.95 -4.40
C GLY A 13 -9.13 14.68 -3.72
N GLY A 14 -8.32 14.01 -2.89
CA GLY A 14 -8.70 12.81 -2.13
C GLY A 14 -9.27 13.09 -0.73
N ASN A 15 -9.05 14.28 -0.17
CA ASN A 15 -9.39 14.57 1.24
C ASN A 15 -10.86 14.33 1.57
N LYS A 16 -11.77 14.79 0.70
CA LYS A 16 -13.22 14.62 0.91
C LYS A 16 -13.64 13.16 0.91
N MET A 17 -12.97 12.33 0.11
CA MET A 17 -13.23 10.90 0.04
C MET A 17 -12.77 10.22 1.34
N TRP A 18 -11.55 10.49 1.81
CA TRP A 18 -11.05 9.90 3.06
C TRP A 18 -11.89 10.26 4.27
N GLU A 19 -12.31 11.53 4.40
CA GLU A 19 -13.25 11.94 5.45
C GLU A 19 -14.63 11.28 5.28
N HIS A 20 -15.12 11.12 4.05
CA HIS A 20 -16.36 10.40 3.80
C HIS A 20 -16.27 8.94 4.24
N LEU A 21 -15.21 8.20 3.88
CA LEU A 21 -15.02 6.81 4.31
C LEU A 21 -14.91 6.69 5.84
N LYS A 22 -14.20 7.62 6.49
CA LYS A 22 -14.05 7.66 7.94
C LYS A 22 -15.40 7.77 8.66
N THR A 23 -16.31 8.61 8.17
CA THR A 23 -17.64 8.81 8.78
C THR A 23 -18.65 7.75 8.34
N ASN A 24 -18.57 7.29 7.10
CA ASN A 24 -19.62 6.52 6.44
C ASN A 24 -19.21 5.10 6.07
N TRP A 25 -18.15 4.54 6.65
CA TRP A 25 -17.66 3.18 6.35
C TRP A 25 -18.78 2.11 6.41
N LYS A 26 -19.79 2.30 7.27
CA LYS A 26 -20.94 1.39 7.42
C LYS A 26 -21.78 1.23 6.14
N LEU A 27 -21.69 2.17 5.21
CA LEU A 27 -22.35 2.06 3.91
C LEU A 27 -21.70 0.98 3.02
N TYR A 28 -20.43 0.65 3.27
CA TYR A 28 -19.61 -0.20 2.39
C TYR A 28 -19.36 -1.60 2.96
N GLY A 29 -19.53 -1.79 4.28
CA GLY A 29 -19.41 -3.09 4.92
C GLY A 29 -19.42 -3.04 6.45
N ASP A 30 -19.19 -4.21 7.06
CA ASP A 30 -19.35 -4.41 8.51
C ASP A 30 -18.08 -4.15 9.33
N MET A 31 -16.93 -4.04 8.67
CA MET A 31 -15.64 -3.77 9.32
C MET A 31 -15.45 -2.28 9.50
N GLY A 32 -15.27 -1.84 10.76
CA GLY A 32 -15.07 -0.43 11.08
C GLY A 32 -13.73 0.09 10.57
N LEU A 33 -13.69 1.35 10.12
CA LEU A 33 -12.44 2.03 9.76
C LEU A 33 -12.17 3.18 10.73
N VAL A 34 -10.93 3.28 11.21
CA VAL A 34 -10.41 4.47 11.90
C VAL A 34 -9.33 5.04 10.99
N ILE A 35 -9.68 6.12 10.28
CA ILE A 35 -8.79 6.77 9.32
C ILE A 35 -8.23 8.04 9.94
N THR A 36 -6.91 8.15 9.92
CA THR A 36 -6.19 9.35 10.37
C THR A 36 -5.29 9.84 9.24
N VAL A 37 -5.27 11.15 9.01
CA VAL A 37 -4.46 11.80 7.98
C VAL A 37 -3.28 12.52 8.63
N PHE A 38 -2.07 12.31 8.10
CA PHE A 38 -0.86 12.99 8.57
C PHE A 38 -0.09 13.64 7.42
N ARG A 39 0.42 14.85 7.68
CA ARG A 39 1.39 15.56 6.81
C ARG A 39 2.78 15.65 7.43
N ASN A 40 2.93 15.22 8.67
CA ASN A 40 4.22 15.10 9.33
C ASN A 40 4.14 13.81 10.12
N PHE A 41 5.13 12.95 9.98
CA PHE A 41 5.17 11.67 10.67
C PHE A 41 6.62 11.27 10.94
N SER A 42 6.78 10.35 11.87
CA SER A 42 8.05 9.68 12.15
C SER A 42 7.78 8.21 12.39
N TYR A 43 8.85 7.40 12.38
CA TYR A 43 8.77 6.00 12.75
C TYR A 43 8.14 5.79 14.14
N GLU A 44 8.53 6.58 15.15
CA GLU A 44 7.98 6.47 16.51
C GLU A 44 6.47 6.73 16.52
N MET A 45 6.00 7.67 15.71
CA MET A 45 4.57 7.94 15.57
C MET A 45 3.83 6.74 14.99
N LEU A 46 4.38 6.13 13.92
CA LEU A 46 3.80 4.93 13.30
C LEU A 46 3.80 3.74 14.28
N GLU A 47 4.86 3.60 15.09
CA GLU A 47 4.95 2.58 16.13
C GLU A 47 3.96 2.80 17.29
N ILE A 48 3.64 4.04 17.65
CA ILE A 48 2.61 4.32 18.67
C ILE A 48 1.21 4.03 18.13
N ILE A 49 0.92 4.46 16.90
CA ILE A 49 -0.41 4.31 16.30
C ILE A 49 -0.70 2.83 15.98
N GLN A 50 0.34 2.12 15.51
CA GLN A 50 0.26 0.78 14.93
C GLN A 50 -0.84 0.71 13.84
N PRO A 51 -0.71 1.46 12.72
CA PRO A 51 -1.66 1.32 11.61
C PRO A 51 -1.66 -0.11 11.05
N ASP A 52 -2.85 -0.62 10.74
CA ASP A 52 -3.01 -1.87 9.99
C ASP A 52 -2.67 -1.63 8.51
N VAL A 53 -3.06 -0.46 7.97
CA VAL A 53 -2.82 -0.07 6.58
C VAL A 53 -2.28 1.35 6.50
N ILE A 54 -1.19 1.55 5.76
CA ILE A 54 -0.69 2.87 5.34
C ILE A 54 -1.18 3.15 3.91
N ILE A 55 -1.59 4.38 3.63
CA ILE A 55 -1.99 4.82 2.29
C ILE A 55 -1.11 6.00 1.86
N LEU A 56 -0.50 5.87 0.68
CA LEU A 56 0.27 6.89 -0.02
C LEU A 56 -0.53 7.30 -1.26
N GLY A 57 -1.37 8.33 -1.11
CA GLY A 57 -2.30 8.74 -2.15
C GLY A 57 -1.83 9.94 -2.94
N ASP A 58 -1.35 9.69 -4.16
CA ASP A 58 -0.90 10.74 -5.10
C ASP A 58 0.15 11.69 -4.50
N CYS A 59 1.15 11.13 -3.83
CA CYS A 59 2.17 11.94 -3.16
C CYS A 59 3.01 12.77 -4.16
N ALA A 60 3.59 12.15 -5.20
CA ALA A 60 4.41 12.92 -6.14
C ALA A 60 3.56 13.86 -7.01
N GLY A 61 2.32 13.47 -7.36
CA GLY A 61 1.39 14.36 -8.07
C GLY A 61 0.73 15.44 -7.19
N ALA A 62 0.82 15.33 -5.86
CA ALA A 62 0.56 16.39 -4.89
C ALA A 62 1.78 17.30 -4.65
N PRO A 63 2.53 17.58 -5.72
CA PRO A 63 3.94 18.01 -5.71
C PRO A 63 4.73 17.72 -4.43
N TYR A 64 4.70 16.47 -3.94
CA TYR A 64 5.36 16.10 -2.69
C TYR A 64 6.46 15.05 -2.88
N GLN A 65 7.66 15.41 -2.44
CA GLN A 65 8.80 14.51 -2.34
C GLN A 65 9.09 14.23 -0.87
N PHE A 66 9.13 12.95 -0.49
CA PHE A 66 9.46 12.56 0.87
C PHE A 66 10.90 12.95 1.22
N THR A 67 11.09 13.31 2.48
CA THR A 67 12.42 13.47 3.06
C THR A 67 13.08 12.11 3.33
N GLU A 68 14.41 12.08 3.49
CA GLU A 68 15.14 10.87 3.87
C GLU A 68 14.58 10.21 5.14
N GLN A 69 14.27 11.03 6.15
CA GLN A 69 13.70 10.55 7.41
C GLN A 69 12.31 9.91 7.23
N GLU A 70 11.49 10.44 6.32
CA GLU A 70 10.17 9.87 6.03
C GLU A 70 10.27 8.57 5.23
N PHE A 71 11.19 8.49 4.27
CA PHE A 71 11.50 7.23 3.59
C PHE A 71 11.93 6.17 4.59
N GLU A 72 12.90 6.48 5.44
CA GLU A 72 13.37 5.58 6.51
C GLU A 72 12.23 5.18 7.44
N SER A 73 11.37 6.13 7.82
CA SER A 73 10.23 5.85 8.70
C SER A 73 9.24 4.86 8.12
N ILE A 74 8.88 5.01 6.83
CA ILE A 74 8.00 4.07 6.13
C ILE A 74 8.70 2.72 5.98
N GLU A 75 9.94 2.69 5.50
CA GLU A 75 10.68 1.46 5.26
C GLU A 75 10.91 0.66 6.54
N MET A 76 11.32 1.31 7.63
CA MET A 76 11.49 0.68 8.94
C MET A 76 10.17 0.08 9.41
N TYR A 77 9.10 0.88 9.42
CA TYR A 77 7.80 0.42 9.87
C TYR A 77 7.26 -0.77 9.05
N MET A 78 7.41 -0.73 7.72
CA MET A 78 6.93 -1.79 6.83
C MET A 78 7.79 -3.07 6.91
N ASN A 79 9.07 -2.96 7.26
CA ASN A 79 9.97 -4.10 7.40
C ASN A 79 9.96 -4.71 8.81
N GLU A 80 9.39 -4.02 9.78
CA GLU A 80 9.32 -4.46 11.16
C GLU A 80 8.01 -5.19 11.50
N GLY A 81 8.18 -6.44 11.93
CA GLY A 81 7.06 -7.32 12.25
C GLY A 81 6.48 -8.01 11.03
N ILE A 82 5.19 -8.35 11.14
CA ILE A 82 4.39 -9.03 10.14
C ILE A 82 3.05 -8.31 10.04
N ASN A 83 2.25 -8.65 9.03
CA ASN A 83 0.89 -8.14 8.86
C ASN A 83 0.84 -6.61 8.68
N LYS A 84 1.87 -6.05 8.03
CA LYS A 84 1.91 -4.63 7.66
C LYS A 84 1.38 -4.46 6.24
N HIS A 85 0.55 -3.45 6.02
CA HIS A 85 -0.06 -3.25 4.71
C HIS A 85 0.14 -1.83 4.20
N ILE A 86 0.34 -1.70 2.89
CA ILE A 86 0.49 -0.39 2.26
C ILE A 86 -0.22 -0.31 0.92
N ILE A 87 -0.91 0.80 0.66
CA ILE A 87 -1.57 1.11 -0.61
C ILE A 87 -0.90 2.34 -1.20
N GLY A 88 -0.57 2.28 -2.48
CA GLY A 88 -0.14 3.41 -3.29
C GLY A 88 -1.15 3.63 -4.39
N THR A 89 -1.66 4.85 -4.54
CA THR A 89 -2.56 5.24 -5.63
C THR A 89 -1.89 6.36 -6.43
N TYR A 90 -1.97 6.27 -7.76
CA TYR A 90 -1.58 7.25 -8.80
C TYR A 90 -0.38 8.14 -8.52
N ALA A 91 0.57 8.24 -9.45
CA ALA A 91 1.70 9.17 -9.33
C ALA A 91 2.36 9.17 -7.92
N THR A 92 2.33 8.04 -7.22
CA THR A 92 2.86 7.91 -5.87
C THR A 92 4.38 8.08 -5.89
N PHE A 93 5.01 7.49 -6.92
CA PHE A 93 6.47 7.34 -6.98
C PHE A 93 7.19 8.41 -7.78
N TYR A 94 6.53 9.08 -8.71
CA TYR A 94 7.20 9.95 -9.66
C TYR A 94 6.22 10.85 -10.38
N HIS A 95 6.50 12.15 -10.37
CA HIS A 95 5.75 13.14 -11.15
C HIS A 95 6.68 14.25 -11.63
N GLN A 96 6.28 14.87 -12.74
CA GLN A 96 6.95 16.02 -13.31
C GLN A 96 5.90 17.09 -13.60
N GLU A 97 6.11 18.30 -13.09
CA GLU A 97 5.22 19.44 -13.31
C GLU A 97 6.03 20.64 -13.82
N GLY A 98 5.41 21.47 -14.65
CA GLY A 98 5.99 22.72 -15.15
C GLY A 98 6.39 22.66 -16.63
N PRO A 99 6.77 23.81 -17.20
CA PRO A 99 7.19 23.89 -18.60
C PRO A 99 8.52 23.17 -18.82
N PHE A 100 8.79 22.73 -20.05
CA PHE A 100 9.99 21.95 -20.40
C PHE A 100 11.32 22.57 -19.94
N ASN A 101 11.39 23.90 -19.86
CA ASN A 101 12.58 24.63 -19.42
C ASN A 101 12.69 24.84 -17.90
N ARG A 102 11.67 24.44 -17.11
CA ARG A 102 11.61 24.55 -15.64
C ARG A 102 10.79 23.39 -15.07
N LEU A 103 11.20 22.18 -15.39
CA LEU A 103 10.55 20.98 -14.90
C LEU A 103 10.89 20.76 -13.43
N HIS A 104 9.87 20.71 -12.58
CA HIS A 104 9.98 20.27 -11.20
C HIS A 104 9.77 18.76 -11.17
N ILE A 105 10.70 18.03 -10.57
CA ILE A 105 10.67 16.57 -10.45
C ILE A 105 10.42 16.23 -8.99
N TYR A 106 9.42 15.38 -8.76
CA TYR A 106 9.10 14.82 -7.47
C TYR A 106 9.36 13.31 -7.53
N ASP A 107 10.43 12.87 -6.88
CA ASP A 107 10.93 11.49 -7.00
C ASP A 107 10.84 10.73 -5.68
N ASN A 108 9.87 9.82 -5.62
CA ASN A 108 9.62 8.92 -4.50
C ASN A 108 9.90 7.45 -4.87
N ARG A 109 10.66 7.19 -5.93
CA ARG A 109 10.89 5.83 -6.45
C ARG A 109 11.62 4.89 -5.49
N ARG A 110 12.24 5.41 -4.42
CA ARG A 110 12.76 4.61 -3.30
C ARG A 110 11.70 3.66 -2.74
N LEU A 111 10.43 4.10 -2.67
CA LEU A 111 9.32 3.29 -2.17
C LEU A 111 8.77 2.28 -3.19
N CYS A 112 9.13 2.34 -4.48
CA CYS A 112 8.65 1.41 -5.52
C CYS A 112 8.82 -0.05 -5.12
N THR A 113 9.94 -0.36 -4.46
CA THR A 113 10.25 -1.72 -4.04
C THR A 113 9.18 -2.27 -3.11
N LEU A 114 8.60 -1.48 -2.21
CA LEU A 114 7.51 -1.92 -1.32
C LEU A 114 6.29 -2.44 -2.11
N PHE A 115 6.10 -1.98 -3.33
CA PHE A 115 5.02 -2.35 -4.24
C PHE A 115 5.42 -3.36 -5.31
N GLY A 116 6.67 -3.83 -5.27
CA GLY A 116 7.17 -4.86 -6.18
C GLY A 116 7.50 -4.29 -7.56
N ILE A 117 7.74 -2.98 -7.62
CA ILE A 117 8.22 -2.26 -8.80
C ILE A 117 9.73 -2.06 -8.62
N GLU A 118 10.49 -2.27 -9.69
CA GLU A 118 11.93 -2.02 -9.67
C GLU A 118 12.20 -0.52 -9.47
N GLN A 119 13.05 -0.16 -8.51
CA GLN A 119 13.39 1.24 -8.22
C GLN A 119 13.96 2.00 -9.44
N ARG A 120 14.66 1.28 -10.32
CA ARG A 120 15.24 1.84 -11.55
C ARG A 120 14.23 2.09 -12.67
N LEU A 121 12.99 1.60 -12.53
CA LEU A 121 11.96 1.81 -13.54
C LEU A 121 11.71 3.30 -13.70
N ILE A 122 11.79 3.77 -14.94
CA ILE A 122 11.46 5.16 -15.27
C ILE A 122 9.95 5.23 -15.42
N LEU A 123 9.32 6.08 -14.61
CA LEU A 123 7.89 6.26 -14.55
C LEU A 123 7.50 7.62 -15.13
N THR A 124 6.26 7.72 -15.59
CA THR A 124 5.61 8.97 -16.00
C THR A 124 4.12 8.90 -15.70
N THR A 125 3.41 10.00 -15.90
CA THR A 125 1.95 10.03 -15.84
C THR A 125 1.38 10.18 -17.24
N ARG A 126 0.32 9.44 -17.52
CA ARG A 126 -0.38 9.46 -18.81
C ARG A 126 -1.86 9.71 -18.57
N ARG A 127 -2.43 10.63 -19.32
CA ARG A 127 -3.89 10.83 -19.37
C ARG A 127 -4.52 9.62 -20.06
N ILE A 128 -5.61 9.12 -19.47
CA ILE A 128 -6.40 8.03 -20.05
C ILE A 128 -7.52 8.65 -20.87
N ASP A 129 -7.68 8.15 -22.10
CA ASP A 129 -8.78 8.55 -22.98
C ASP A 129 -10.04 7.77 -22.56
N GLY A 130 -11.04 8.47 -22.04
CA GLY A 130 -12.32 7.88 -21.65
C GLY A 130 -12.42 7.45 -20.18
N GLU A 131 -13.26 6.46 -19.90
CA GLU A 131 -13.52 5.93 -18.56
C GLU A 131 -12.44 4.92 -18.15
N ILE A 132 -11.97 5.00 -16.91
CA ILE A 132 -11.06 4.00 -16.35
C ILE A 132 -11.86 2.74 -16.03
N THR A 133 -11.62 1.68 -16.79
CA THR A 133 -12.31 0.40 -16.65
C THR A 133 -11.31 -0.70 -16.37
N TYR A 134 -11.50 -1.40 -15.26
CA TYR A 134 -10.70 -2.57 -14.88
C TYR A 134 -11.45 -3.86 -15.22
N ILE A 135 -10.73 -4.74 -15.89
CA ILE A 135 -11.16 -6.11 -16.13
C ILE A 135 -10.49 -7.01 -15.10
N SER A 136 -11.30 -7.83 -14.45
CA SER A 136 -10.86 -8.90 -13.56
C SER A 136 -11.70 -10.14 -13.79
N SER A 137 -11.08 -11.30 -13.79
CA SER A 137 -11.75 -12.61 -13.88
C SER A 137 -12.17 -13.16 -12.51
N ASP A 138 -11.62 -12.61 -11.43
CA ASP A 138 -11.62 -13.29 -10.13
C ASP A 138 -12.65 -12.68 -9.19
N LYS A 139 -13.52 -13.53 -8.62
CA LYS A 139 -14.46 -13.10 -7.58
C LYS A 139 -13.74 -12.98 -6.23
N THR A 140 -13.04 -11.87 -6.02
CA THR A 140 -12.35 -11.55 -4.76
C THR A 140 -13.13 -10.49 -3.96
N ILE A 141 -12.75 -10.27 -2.70
CA ILE A 141 -13.32 -9.20 -1.88
C ILE A 141 -13.09 -7.81 -2.50
N LEU A 142 -12.06 -7.66 -3.35
CA LEU A 142 -11.74 -6.41 -4.06
C LEU A 142 -12.97 -5.88 -4.83
N TRP A 143 -13.79 -6.79 -5.36
CA TRP A 143 -14.95 -6.47 -6.21
C TRP A 143 -16.29 -6.63 -5.50
N LYS A 144 -16.29 -6.88 -4.18
CA LYS A 144 -17.53 -7.06 -3.43
C LYS A 144 -18.40 -5.80 -3.54
N ASN A 145 -19.67 -5.98 -3.92
CA ASN A 145 -20.63 -4.89 -4.11
C ASN A 145 -20.24 -3.86 -5.19
N ILE A 146 -19.39 -4.24 -6.14
CA ILE A 146 -18.99 -3.40 -7.27
C ILE A 146 -19.48 -4.08 -8.57
N PRO A 147 -20.24 -3.38 -9.43
CA PRO A 147 -20.55 -3.88 -10.76
C PRO A 147 -19.27 -4.16 -11.55
N LEU A 148 -19.19 -5.34 -12.19
CA LEU A 148 -18.08 -5.69 -13.07
C LEU A 148 -18.47 -5.49 -14.55
N PRO A 149 -17.60 -4.92 -15.39
CA PRO A 149 -16.24 -4.44 -15.08
C PRO A 149 -16.27 -3.20 -14.18
N TYR A 150 -15.27 -3.08 -13.29
CA TYR A 150 -15.18 -1.93 -12.38
C TYR A 150 -14.86 -0.68 -13.18
N LYS A 151 -15.75 0.31 -13.10
CA LYS A 151 -15.59 1.62 -13.71
C LYS A 151 -15.30 2.65 -12.64
N SER A 152 -14.13 3.24 -12.70
CA SER A 152 -13.70 4.25 -11.73
C SER A 152 -14.18 5.64 -12.15
N ASN A 153 -14.65 6.41 -11.18
CA ASN A 153 -14.99 7.83 -11.35
C ASN A 153 -13.86 8.77 -10.91
N GLY A 154 -12.76 8.21 -10.40
CA GLY A 154 -11.55 8.93 -10.01
C GLY A 154 -10.79 9.62 -11.15
N TYR A 155 -9.55 10.02 -10.87
CA TYR A 155 -8.77 10.87 -11.77
C TYR A 155 -8.45 10.14 -13.08
N THR A 156 -8.65 10.81 -14.23
CA THR A 156 -8.50 10.24 -15.58
C THR A 156 -7.05 10.20 -16.05
N SER A 157 -6.13 9.79 -15.16
CA SER A 157 -4.72 9.62 -15.45
C SER A 157 -4.17 8.40 -14.69
N SER A 158 -3.14 7.80 -15.26
CA SER A 158 -2.44 6.65 -14.70
C SER A 158 -0.94 6.94 -14.61
N GLN A 159 -0.27 6.43 -13.59
CA GLN A 159 1.19 6.35 -13.59
C GLN A 159 1.62 5.08 -14.33
N VAL A 160 2.54 5.22 -15.29
CA VAL A 160 2.95 4.16 -16.22
C VAL A 160 4.47 4.15 -16.42
N PRO A 161 5.07 3.03 -16.87
CA PRO A 161 6.44 3.01 -17.40
C PRO A 161 6.63 4.02 -18.53
N LEU A 162 7.71 4.81 -18.52
CA LEU A 162 7.95 5.86 -19.51
C LEU A 162 8.11 5.32 -20.93
N HIS A 163 8.87 4.24 -21.11
CA HIS A 163 9.22 3.74 -22.44
C HIS A 163 8.05 3.07 -23.15
N GLU A 164 7.27 2.29 -22.41
CA GLU A 164 6.19 1.48 -22.96
C GLU A 164 4.83 2.19 -22.87
N LEU A 165 4.71 3.19 -21.98
CA LEU A 165 3.48 3.90 -21.65
C LEU A 165 2.32 2.97 -21.22
N LYS A 166 2.65 1.73 -20.84
CA LYS A 166 1.78 0.66 -20.36
C LYS A 166 2.56 -0.24 -19.40
N TRP A 167 1.86 -0.92 -18.51
CA TRP A 167 2.48 -1.81 -17.50
C TRP A 167 2.75 -3.22 -18.00
N VAL A 168 2.06 -3.61 -19.07
CA VAL A 168 2.07 -4.96 -19.60
C VAL A 168 2.54 -4.91 -21.04
N ASP A 169 3.55 -5.71 -21.37
CA ASP A 169 4.05 -5.82 -22.73
C ASP A 169 3.08 -6.60 -23.65
N GLU A 170 3.41 -6.71 -24.93
CA GLU A 170 2.57 -7.40 -25.92
C GLU A 170 2.42 -8.91 -25.64
N THR A 171 3.28 -9.48 -24.80
CA THR A 171 3.27 -10.89 -24.41
C THR A 171 2.50 -11.13 -23.10
N GLY A 172 1.96 -10.08 -22.49
CA GLY A 172 1.22 -10.18 -21.23
C GLY A 172 2.11 -10.13 -19.98
N ASN A 173 3.40 -9.80 -20.11
CA ASN A 173 4.33 -9.76 -18.98
C ASN A 173 4.40 -8.36 -18.35
N LEU A 174 4.58 -8.33 -17.02
CA LEU A 174 4.81 -7.09 -16.29
C LEU A 174 6.18 -6.49 -16.60
N ILE A 175 6.19 -5.19 -16.91
CA ILE A 175 7.41 -4.44 -17.18
C ILE A 175 7.97 -3.85 -15.88
N GLY A 176 9.26 -4.05 -15.63
CA GLY A 176 9.98 -3.41 -14.52
C GLY A 176 9.42 -3.75 -13.13
N CYS A 177 8.84 -4.94 -12.97
CA CYS A 177 8.35 -5.45 -11.70
C CYS A 177 9.23 -6.59 -11.18
N MET A 178 9.37 -6.67 -9.87
CA MET A 178 10.11 -7.73 -9.18
C MET A 178 9.40 -9.08 -9.32
N GLN A 179 10.17 -10.16 -9.21
CA GLN A 179 9.59 -11.51 -9.15
C GLN A 179 8.62 -11.64 -7.97
N GLY A 180 7.44 -12.21 -8.22
CA GLY A 180 6.39 -12.39 -7.22
C GLY A 180 5.36 -11.26 -7.16
N THR A 181 5.55 -10.17 -7.90
CA THR A 181 4.50 -9.16 -8.14
C THR A 181 3.44 -9.74 -9.07
N LYS A 182 2.16 -9.51 -8.75
CA LYS A 182 1.01 -10.02 -9.51
C LYS A 182 0.12 -8.89 -9.99
N ILE A 183 -0.50 -9.07 -11.16
CA ILE A 183 -1.61 -8.22 -11.61
C ILE A 183 -2.90 -8.79 -11.04
N LEU A 184 -3.64 -8.00 -10.27
CA LEU A 184 -4.99 -8.37 -9.82
C LEU A 184 -6.07 -7.96 -10.82
N ALA A 185 -5.84 -6.84 -11.50
CA ALA A 185 -6.67 -6.37 -12.60
C ALA A 185 -5.92 -5.34 -13.45
N GLN A 186 -6.40 -5.17 -14.67
CA GLN A 186 -5.87 -4.18 -15.62
C GLN A 186 -6.97 -3.65 -16.53
N SER A 187 -6.73 -2.51 -17.18
CA SER A 187 -7.53 -2.07 -18.31
C SER A 187 -7.22 -2.88 -19.57
N GLU A 188 -8.14 -2.89 -20.54
CA GLU A 188 -7.97 -3.61 -21.83
C GLU A 188 -6.67 -3.24 -22.55
N ASN A 189 -6.30 -1.95 -22.48
CA ASN A 189 -5.12 -1.41 -23.13
C ASN A 189 -3.83 -1.52 -22.29
N GLY A 190 -3.89 -2.03 -21.06
CA GLY A 190 -2.73 -2.18 -20.16
C GLY A 190 -2.19 -0.86 -19.57
N ASP A 191 -2.89 0.25 -19.77
CA ASP A 191 -2.49 1.57 -19.24
C ASP A 191 -2.75 1.68 -17.72
N CYS A 192 -3.75 0.96 -17.22
CA CYS A 192 -4.12 0.92 -15.81
C CYS A 192 -3.92 -0.48 -15.25
N VAL A 193 -3.32 -0.58 -14.07
CA VAL A 193 -3.11 -1.84 -13.34
C VAL A 193 -3.42 -1.70 -11.87
N ILE A 194 -3.75 -2.83 -11.25
CA ILE A 194 -3.69 -3.03 -9.80
C ILE A 194 -2.65 -4.13 -9.57
N LEU A 195 -1.52 -3.76 -8.99
CA LEU A 195 -0.45 -4.69 -8.65
C LEU A 195 -0.57 -5.11 -7.18
N GLU A 196 -0.30 -6.38 -6.94
CA GLU A 196 -0.11 -6.93 -5.60
C GLU A 196 1.34 -7.37 -5.43
N ARG A 197 1.94 -7.00 -4.30
CA ARG A 197 3.12 -7.69 -3.78
C ARG A 197 2.79 -8.26 -2.41
N LYS A 198 3.13 -9.53 -2.22
CA LYS A 198 3.04 -10.19 -0.92
C LYS A 198 4.39 -10.77 -0.53
N THR A 199 4.78 -10.51 0.71
CA THR A 199 5.95 -11.11 1.37
C THR A 199 5.50 -11.76 2.69
N GLU A 200 6.42 -12.38 3.42
CA GLU A 200 6.11 -12.92 4.76
C GLU A 200 5.76 -11.82 5.77
N ARG A 201 6.21 -10.58 5.55
CA ARG A 201 6.08 -9.47 6.50
C ARG A 201 4.99 -8.48 6.14
N MET A 202 4.82 -8.22 4.86
CA MET A 202 3.91 -7.21 4.38
C MET A 202 3.19 -7.62 3.11
N SER A 203 2.08 -6.95 2.84
CA SER A 203 1.43 -6.98 1.54
C SER A 203 1.08 -5.57 1.09
N SER A 204 1.18 -5.33 -0.20
CA SER A 204 0.92 -4.02 -0.78
C SER A 204 0.03 -4.11 -2.01
N LEU A 205 -0.71 -3.02 -2.23
CA LEU A 205 -1.42 -2.76 -3.48
C LEU A 205 -0.89 -1.48 -4.11
N PHE A 206 -0.54 -1.54 -5.39
CA PHE A 206 -0.37 -0.34 -6.19
C PHE A 206 -1.50 -0.23 -7.20
N ILE A 207 -2.23 0.88 -7.16
CA ILE A 207 -3.33 1.20 -8.05
C ILE A 207 -2.83 2.35 -8.92
N SER A 208 -2.67 2.10 -10.22
CA SER A 208 -1.95 3.05 -11.07
C SER A 208 -2.71 4.34 -11.35
N HIS A 209 -4.03 4.38 -11.13
CA HIS A 209 -4.86 5.59 -11.16
C HIS A 209 -5.29 6.02 -9.74
N MET A 210 -6.01 7.15 -9.64
CA MET A 210 -6.39 7.79 -8.37
C MET A 210 -7.90 7.64 -8.12
N PRO A 211 -8.38 6.50 -7.58
CA PRO A 211 -9.79 6.31 -7.30
C PRO A 211 -10.34 7.36 -6.34
N GLU A 212 -9.54 7.87 -5.42
CA GLU A 212 -9.95 8.81 -4.36
C GLU A 212 -10.27 10.23 -4.87
N TYR A 213 -9.89 10.57 -6.10
CA TYR A 213 -10.07 11.91 -6.65
C TYR A 213 -11.55 12.20 -6.90
N GLU A 214 -12.13 13.11 -6.11
CA GLU A 214 -13.51 13.57 -6.28
C GLU A 214 -14.61 12.48 -6.27
N SER A 215 -14.31 11.30 -5.71
CA SER A 215 -15.18 10.10 -5.75
C SER A 215 -16.56 10.26 -5.09
N VAL A 216 -16.73 11.30 -4.27
CA VAL A 216 -17.97 11.59 -3.54
C VAL A 216 -19.00 12.35 -4.37
N LYS A 217 -18.71 12.65 -5.65
CA LYS A 217 -19.59 13.46 -6.51
C LYS A 217 -20.67 12.66 -7.26
N LYS A 218 -20.50 11.35 -7.46
CA LYS A 218 -21.36 10.55 -8.35
C LYS A 218 -22.06 9.39 -7.64
N ASP A 219 -21.44 8.22 -7.58
CA ASP A 219 -22.07 6.94 -7.19
C ASP A 219 -21.30 6.18 -6.11
N PHE A 220 -20.30 6.81 -5.47
CA PHE A 220 -19.46 6.24 -4.41
C PHE A 220 -18.78 4.90 -4.76
N VAL A 221 -18.71 4.52 -6.05
CA VAL A 221 -18.13 3.23 -6.45
C VAL A 221 -16.65 3.12 -6.07
N ASP A 222 -15.89 4.22 -6.21
CA ASP A 222 -14.48 4.24 -5.82
C ASP A 222 -14.32 4.21 -4.28
N CYS A 223 -15.31 4.68 -3.53
CA CYS A 223 -15.31 4.56 -2.06
C CYS A 223 -15.48 3.09 -1.66
N GLN A 224 -16.42 2.36 -2.28
CA GLN A 224 -16.57 0.91 -2.08
C GLN A 224 -15.28 0.18 -2.50
N PHE A 225 -14.67 0.56 -3.62
CA PHE A 225 -13.42 -0.04 -4.09
C PHE A 225 -12.28 0.15 -3.10
N LEU A 226 -12.02 1.37 -2.64
CA LEU A 226 -10.96 1.64 -1.66
C LEU A 226 -11.22 0.98 -0.30
N TYR A 227 -12.49 0.92 0.13
CA TYR A 227 -12.88 0.13 1.30
C TYR A 227 -12.52 -1.36 1.10
N ASN A 228 -12.85 -1.92 -0.06
CA ASN A 228 -12.51 -3.30 -0.39
C ASN A 228 -11.00 -3.55 -0.48
N CYS A 229 -10.20 -2.60 -0.99
CA CYS A 229 -8.74 -2.69 -1.01
C CYS A 229 -8.16 -2.83 0.40
N ILE A 230 -8.67 -2.04 1.36
CA ILE A 230 -8.27 -2.12 2.77
C ILE A 230 -8.60 -3.52 3.33
N LEU A 231 -9.81 -4.01 3.08
CA LEU A 231 -10.21 -5.34 3.55
C LEU A 231 -9.41 -6.47 2.91
N TYR A 232 -9.15 -6.36 1.60
CA TYR A 232 -8.36 -7.32 0.84
C TYR A 232 -6.98 -7.52 1.48
N LEU A 233 -6.28 -6.43 1.79
CA LEU A 233 -4.97 -6.50 2.43
C LEU A 233 -5.05 -7.09 3.84
N VAL A 234 -5.98 -6.62 4.68
CA VAL A 234 -6.11 -7.11 6.06
C VAL A 234 -6.51 -8.59 6.12
N GLN A 235 -7.22 -9.11 5.11
CA GLN A 235 -7.52 -10.54 5.03
C GLN A 235 -6.27 -11.40 4.85
N HIS A 236 -5.15 -10.85 4.38
CA HIS A 236 -3.90 -11.59 4.33
C HIS A 236 -3.36 -11.98 5.71
N ASN A 237 -3.79 -11.29 6.77
CA ASN A 237 -3.37 -11.59 8.13
C ASN A 237 -3.85 -12.96 8.60
N TYR A 238 -4.97 -13.46 8.05
CA TYR A 238 -5.48 -14.80 8.36
C TYR A 238 -4.63 -15.93 7.77
N HIS A 239 -3.76 -15.63 6.79
CA HIS A 239 -2.83 -16.60 6.23
C HIS A 239 -1.52 -16.70 7.03
N SER A 240 -1.31 -15.82 8.02
CA SER A 240 -0.17 -15.91 8.92
C SER A 240 -0.39 -17.06 9.91
N SER A 241 0.60 -17.95 10.07
CA SER A 241 0.48 -19.05 11.04
C SER A 241 0.17 -18.50 12.43
N LEU A 242 -0.70 -19.17 13.19
CA LEU A 242 -1.04 -18.80 14.57
C LEU A 242 0.22 -18.55 15.42
N THR A 243 1.26 -19.36 15.19
CA THR A 243 2.59 -19.21 15.81
C THR A 243 3.20 -17.83 15.55
N LEU A 244 3.14 -17.34 14.31
CA LEU A 244 3.64 -16.01 13.92
C LEU A 244 2.84 -14.90 14.61
N ILE A 245 1.51 -15.06 14.66
CA ILE A 245 0.59 -14.12 15.32
C ILE A 245 0.91 -14.03 16.82
N CYS A 246 1.01 -15.16 17.50
CA CYS A 246 1.35 -15.21 18.93
C CYS A 246 2.72 -14.58 19.23
N LEU A 247 3.73 -14.83 18.40
CA LEU A 247 5.06 -14.23 18.56
C LEU A 247 5.03 -12.71 18.42
N ASN A 248 4.22 -12.20 17.49
CA ASN A 248 4.11 -10.77 17.26
C ASN A 248 3.50 -10.05 18.47
N GLU A 249 2.44 -10.61 19.04
CA GLU A 249 1.83 -10.09 20.28
C GLU A 249 2.80 -10.13 21.46
N ILE A 250 3.57 -11.21 21.59
CA ILE A 250 4.62 -11.33 22.62
C ILE A 250 5.71 -10.25 22.46
N ASN A 251 6.06 -9.89 21.23
CA ASN A 251 7.09 -8.88 20.94
C ASN A 251 6.58 -7.45 21.15
N LYS A 252 5.34 -7.14 20.75
CA LYS A 252 4.72 -5.81 21.00
C LYS A 252 4.71 -5.43 22.47
N HIS A 253 4.52 -6.42 23.35
CA HIS A 253 4.49 -6.19 24.79
C HIS A 253 5.88 -6.22 25.46
N SER A 254 6.98 -6.27 24.68
CA SER A 254 8.37 -6.27 25.19
C SER A 254 8.63 -7.24 26.33
N VAL A 255 7.87 -8.35 26.42
CA VAL A 255 7.94 -9.25 27.56
C VAL A 255 9.32 -9.93 27.54
N PRO A 256 10.19 -9.69 28.55
CA PRO A 256 11.50 -10.34 28.60
C PRO A 256 11.31 -11.86 28.63
N ILE A 257 12.25 -12.65 28.07
CA ILE A 257 12.14 -14.12 28.10
C ILE A 257 11.89 -14.67 29.52
N LYS A 258 12.44 -14.01 30.54
CA LYS A 258 12.23 -14.35 31.96
C LYS A 258 10.77 -14.17 32.43
N GLY A 259 9.97 -13.37 31.74
CA GLY A 259 8.54 -13.14 32.00
C GLY A 259 7.61 -14.08 31.22
N LEU A 260 8.13 -15.01 30.42
CA LEU A 260 7.33 -15.92 29.57
C LEU A 260 7.00 -17.26 30.25
N ASN A 261 7.21 -17.39 31.57
CA ASN A 261 7.08 -18.66 32.30
C ASN A 261 5.66 -19.28 32.27
N GLY A 262 4.66 -18.59 31.72
CA GLY A 262 3.29 -19.08 31.52
C GLY A 262 2.91 -19.41 30.07
N LEU A 263 3.83 -19.28 29.10
CA LEU A 263 3.54 -19.57 27.69
C LEU A 263 3.91 -21.01 27.30
N PRO A 264 3.20 -21.60 26.31
CA PRO A 264 3.56 -22.90 25.76
C PRO A 264 5.05 -22.98 25.35
N PRO A 265 5.77 -24.05 25.71
CA PRO A 265 7.20 -24.22 25.39
C PRO A 265 7.59 -23.95 23.92
N PRO A 266 6.79 -24.33 22.90
CA PRO A 266 7.10 -24.04 21.51
C PRO A 266 7.24 -22.53 21.21
N LEU A 267 6.45 -21.67 21.85
CA LEU A 267 6.52 -20.22 21.67
C LEU A 267 7.76 -19.63 22.33
N ILE A 268 8.16 -20.16 23.50
CA ILE A 268 9.39 -19.75 24.20
C ILE A 268 10.63 -20.13 23.37
N GLU A 269 10.67 -21.34 22.82
CA GLU A 269 11.78 -21.84 22.02
C GLU A 269 11.92 -21.06 20.70
N LEU A 270 10.81 -20.75 20.05
CA LEU A 270 10.81 -19.99 18.81
C LEU A 270 11.21 -18.52 19.03
N LYS A 271 10.77 -17.88 20.13
CA LYS A 271 11.25 -16.54 20.51
C LYS A 271 12.76 -16.53 20.79
N LYS A 272 13.29 -17.54 21.47
CA LYS A 272 14.75 -17.72 21.67
C LYS A 272 15.49 -17.84 20.34
N LYS A 273 14.96 -18.59 19.37
CA LYS A 273 15.56 -18.75 18.03
C LYS A 273 15.58 -17.43 17.26
N LEU A 274 14.51 -16.65 17.33
CA LEU A 274 14.43 -15.33 16.68
C LEU A 274 15.37 -14.29 17.30
N GLU A 275 15.50 -14.24 18.63
CA GLU A 275 16.46 -13.36 19.30
C GLU A 275 17.92 -13.72 18.97
N ARG A 276 18.23 -15.01 18.84
CA ARG A 276 19.55 -15.48 18.36
C ARG A 276 19.82 -15.00 16.93
N ASN A 277 18.83 -15.09 16.05
CA ASN A 277 18.97 -14.63 14.66
C ASN A 277 19.14 -13.10 14.56
N LYS A 278 18.42 -12.32 15.39
CA LYS A 278 18.63 -10.86 15.47
C LYS A 278 20.05 -10.49 15.87
N LYS A 279 20.62 -11.18 16.86
CA LYS A 279 22.02 -10.97 17.29
C LYS A 279 23.02 -11.34 16.20
N ASN A 280 22.78 -12.41 15.45
CA ASN A 280 23.68 -12.84 14.38
C ASN A 280 23.72 -11.85 13.19
N ILE A 281 22.62 -11.14 12.93
CA ILE A 281 22.57 -10.09 11.90
C ILE A 281 23.38 -8.86 12.34
N THR A 282 23.35 -8.49 13.63
CA THR A 282 24.10 -7.35 14.15
C THR A 282 25.62 -7.58 14.17
N TYR A 283 26.06 -8.85 14.24
CA TYR A 283 27.49 -9.20 14.17
C TYR A 283 28.05 -9.26 12.74
N GLN A 284 27.22 -9.24 11.70
CA GLN A 284 27.67 -9.22 10.30
C GLN A 284 27.68 -7.81 9.67
N SER A 285 27.18 -6.80 10.39
CA SER A 285 27.05 -5.41 9.90
C SER A 285 27.95 -4.41 10.61
N ASN A 286 28.89 -4.85 11.45
CA ASN A 286 29.97 -4.01 11.97
C ASN A 286 31.30 -4.49 11.36
N PRO A 287 32.00 -3.65 10.57
CA PRO A 287 33.39 -3.90 10.22
C PRO A 287 34.31 -3.83 11.45
#